data_AF-A0A179IIQ2-F1
#
_entry.id   AF-A0A179IIQ2-F1
#
_cell.length_a   1.000
_cell.length_b   1.000
_cell.length_c   1.000
_cell.angle_alpha   90.00
_cell.angle_beta   90.00
_cell.angle_gamma   90.00
#
_symmetry.space_group_name_H-M   'P 1'
#
loop_
_entity.id
_entity.type
_entity.pdbx_description
1 polymer ?
#
loop_
_entity_poly.entity_id
_entity_poly.type
_entity_poly.pdbx_seq_one_letter_code
_entity_poly.pdbx_strand_id
1 'polypeptide(L)'
;MTTRYRVEYALKTHRRDQFIEWVKGLLAVPFVLYSQPTGIVGDGTSIAKMSEEAHRRYAEIMHDVEMMIDDHIARQNQDSPIPSKLGMLVPTAGPFFTRLPLEAAFKYQDRKRYISCRRYVAPSFNDVRLVLNSAQIMAVTNGTLQLATFDGDVTLYEDGQNLEPSSPIVPRLMHLLRSNIKIGIVTAAGYTTADGYYGRLHGLLETIAASTELDPVQKQNLVIMGGEANYLFEYSQSSPHRLAPVPRSQWLTPEMAGWSESDISALLDVAETALRDCIRSMNLPARLIRKDRAVGIIPD
;
A
#
# COMPACT_ATOMS: atom_id res chain seq x y z
N MET A 1 -15.11 -19.51 17.59
CA MET A 1 -14.79 -20.22 16.34
C MET A 1 -14.47 -19.17 15.29
N THR A 2 -13.18 -18.90 15.06
CA THR A 2 -12.72 -17.96 14.03
C THR A 2 -12.91 -18.63 12.66
N THR A 3 -13.62 -17.96 11.76
CA THR A 3 -13.99 -18.49 10.45
C THR A 3 -12.74 -18.67 9.57
N ARG A 4 -12.50 -19.90 9.14
CA ARG A 4 -11.37 -20.36 8.29
C ARG A 4 -11.34 -19.77 6.86
N TYR A 5 -12.24 -18.83 6.56
CA TYR A 5 -12.38 -18.16 5.26
C TYR A 5 -12.20 -16.64 5.34
N ARG A 6 -11.59 -16.14 6.41
CA ARG A 6 -10.94 -14.83 6.33
C ARG A 6 -9.80 -14.98 5.31
N VAL A 7 -9.73 -14.12 4.30
CA VAL A 7 -8.52 -14.00 3.49
C VAL A 7 -7.46 -13.44 4.44
N GLU A 8 -6.79 -14.31 5.18
CA GLU A 8 -5.63 -13.93 5.96
C GLU A 8 -4.53 -13.59 4.96
N TYR A 9 -4.39 -12.30 4.65
CA TYR A 9 -3.26 -11.79 3.87
C TYR A 9 -1.90 -12.14 4.51
N ALA A 10 -1.89 -12.51 5.79
CA ALA A 10 -0.74 -13.09 6.48
C ALA A 10 -0.34 -14.49 5.96
N LEU A 11 -1.29 -15.28 5.41
CA LEU A 11 -1.07 -16.62 4.86
C LEU A 11 -0.86 -16.64 3.34
N LYS A 12 -1.27 -15.58 2.62
CA LYS A 12 -0.77 -15.38 1.25
C LYS A 12 0.73 -15.17 1.38
N THR A 13 1.53 -15.99 0.70
CA THR A 13 2.89 -15.57 0.34
C THR A 13 2.73 -14.27 -0.41
N HIS A 14 2.97 -13.13 0.26
CA HIS A 14 3.01 -11.83 -0.39
C HIS A 14 3.77 -12.03 -1.69
N ARG A 15 3.19 -11.64 -2.83
CA ARG A 15 3.87 -11.65 -4.12
C ARG A 15 5.20 -10.94 -3.86
N ARG A 16 6.30 -11.69 -3.73
CA ARG A 16 7.54 -11.15 -3.20
C ARG A 16 8.02 -10.17 -4.24
N ASP A 17 8.01 -8.91 -3.86
CA ASP A 17 8.49 -7.84 -4.71
C ASP A 17 9.93 -8.16 -5.12
N GLN A 18 10.13 -8.37 -6.42
CA GLN A 18 11.41 -8.83 -6.95
C GLN A 18 12.49 -7.77 -6.79
N PHE A 19 12.13 -6.48 -6.77
CA PHE A 19 13.07 -5.41 -6.51
C PHE A 19 13.55 -5.47 -5.06
N ILE A 20 12.65 -5.73 -4.10
CA ILE A 20 13.02 -5.93 -2.69
C ILE A 20 13.92 -7.16 -2.51
N GLU A 21 13.57 -8.29 -3.14
CA GLU A 21 14.40 -9.51 -3.07
C GLU A 21 15.78 -9.30 -3.72
N TRP A 22 15.85 -8.56 -4.83
CA TRP A 22 17.11 -8.22 -5.47
C TRP A 22 18.00 -7.36 -4.57
N VAL A 23 17.47 -6.27 -4.00
CA VAL A 23 18.22 -5.42 -3.05
C VAL A 23 18.66 -6.21 -1.82
N LYS A 24 17.79 -7.07 -1.27
CA LYS A 24 18.14 -7.97 -0.18
C LYS A 24 19.29 -8.91 -0.55
N GLY A 25 19.31 -9.43 -1.76
CA GLY A 25 20.43 -10.24 -2.28
C GLY A 25 21.75 -9.48 -2.28
N LEU A 26 21.74 -8.20 -2.68
CA LEU A 26 22.93 -7.34 -2.61
C LEU A 26 23.43 -7.17 -1.17
N LEU A 27 22.53 -6.95 -0.21
CA LEU A 27 22.87 -6.81 1.21
C LEU A 27 23.33 -8.12 1.87
N ALA A 28 22.96 -9.27 1.32
CA ALA A 28 23.41 -10.56 1.85
C ALA A 28 24.93 -10.75 1.66
N VAL A 29 25.53 -10.16 0.63
CA VAL A 29 26.96 -10.31 0.33
C VAL A 29 27.83 -9.69 1.44
N PRO A 30 27.69 -8.40 1.82
CA PRO A 30 28.43 -7.87 2.96
C PRO A 30 28.09 -8.58 4.27
N PHE A 31 26.85 -9.06 4.44
CA PHE A 31 26.51 -9.86 5.62
C PHE A 31 27.40 -11.10 5.72
N VAL A 32 27.52 -11.90 4.67
CA VAL A 32 28.36 -13.13 4.70
C VAL A 32 29.83 -12.82 4.92
N LEU A 33 30.33 -11.71 4.35
CA LEU A 33 31.74 -11.34 4.47
C LEU A 33 32.11 -10.78 5.85
N TYR A 34 31.17 -10.11 6.54
CA TYR A 34 31.43 -9.39 7.78
C TYR A 34 30.64 -9.89 8.99
N SER A 35 29.72 -10.82 8.82
CA SER A 35 29.18 -11.62 9.93
C SER A 35 30.17 -12.75 10.20
N GLN A 36 30.71 -12.83 11.41
CA GLN A 36 31.45 -14.02 11.84
C GLN A 36 30.48 -14.94 12.58
N PRO A 37 29.94 -15.99 11.92
CA PRO A 37 29.28 -17.09 12.61
C PRO A 37 30.27 -18.15 13.11
N THR A 38 31.54 -18.05 12.70
CA THR A 38 32.58 -19.00 13.08
C THR A 38 32.99 -18.75 14.53
N GLY A 39 32.66 -19.67 15.43
CA GLY A 39 33.04 -19.69 16.85
C GLY A 39 34.55 -19.77 17.14
N ILE A 40 35.37 -19.18 16.28
CA ILE A 40 36.79 -18.94 16.50
C ILE A 40 36.86 -17.64 17.29
N VAL A 41 36.85 -17.77 18.62
CA VAL A 41 37.28 -16.70 19.53
C VAL A 41 38.77 -16.50 19.27
N GLY A 42 39.10 -15.64 18.30
CA GLY A 42 40.47 -15.37 17.89
C GLY A 42 40.64 -13.91 17.44
N ASP A 43 41.29 -13.15 18.32
CA ASP A 43 41.91 -11.83 18.14
C ASP A 43 41.18 -10.73 17.33
N GLY A 44 40.54 -9.83 18.08
CA GLY A 44 40.90 -8.42 18.00
C GLY A 44 40.11 -7.48 17.06
N THR A 45 39.29 -7.97 16.13
CA THR A 45 38.30 -7.09 15.50
C THR A 45 37.13 -6.87 16.45
N SER A 46 37.15 -5.74 17.15
CA SER A 46 36.02 -5.30 17.97
C SER A 46 34.72 -5.44 17.18
N ILE A 47 33.70 -6.04 17.78
CA ILE A 47 32.34 -6.19 17.22
C ILE A 47 31.83 -4.85 16.66
N ALA A 48 32.26 -3.73 17.26
CA ALA A 48 32.00 -2.38 16.79
C ALA A 48 32.57 -2.13 15.38
N LYS A 49 33.84 -2.46 15.12
CA LYS A 49 34.47 -2.29 13.80
C LYS A 49 33.75 -3.08 12.71
N MET A 50 33.33 -4.30 13.02
CA MET A 50 32.55 -5.13 12.08
C MET A 50 31.17 -4.50 11.80
N SER A 51 30.57 -3.85 12.80
CA SER A 51 29.28 -3.18 12.65
C SER A 51 29.40 -1.92 11.81
N GLU A 52 30.46 -1.15 12.04
CA GLU A 52 30.78 0.05 11.27
C GLU A 52 31.06 -0.28 9.81
N GLU A 53 31.81 -1.35 9.55
CA GLU A 53 32.08 -1.79 8.18
C GLU A 53 30.82 -2.31 7.50
N ALA A 54 30.00 -3.15 8.17
CA ALA A 54 28.71 -3.58 7.62
C ALA A 54 27.79 -2.38 7.32
N HIS A 55 27.72 -1.40 8.22
CA HIS A 55 26.94 -0.17 8.04
C HIS A 55 27.40 0.60 6.81
N ARG A 56 28.72 0.80 6.68
CA ARG A 56 29.32 1.50 5.54
C ARG A 56 28.97 0.81 4.22
N ARG A 57 29.13 -0.52 4.15
CA ARG A 57 28.83 -1.29 2.93
C ARG A 57 27.35 -1.30 2.56
N TYR A 58 26.46 -1.44 3.53
CA TYR A 58 25.02 -1.35 3.26
C TYR A 58 24.62 0.05 2.79
N ALA A 59 25.20 1.10 3.36
CA ALA A 59 24.97 2.48 2.92
C ALA A 59 25.46 2.70 1.48
N GLU A 60 26.68 2.24 1.14
CA GLU A 60 27.24 2.29 -0.22
C GLU A 60 26.33 1.58 -1.23
N ILE A 61 25.91 0.35 -0.94
CA ILE A 61 25.00 -0.41 -1.83
C ILE A 61 23.67 0.35 -2.02
N MET A 62 23.11 0.92 -0.96
CA MET A 62 21.87 1.69 -1.05
C MET A 62 22.04 2.94 -1.91
N HIS A 63 23.18 3.62 -1.81
CA HIS A 63 23.53 4.74 -2.67
C HIS A 63 23.65 4.33 -4.15
N ASP A 64 24.33 3.21 -4.43
CA ASP A 64 24.45 2.68 -5.80
C ASP A 64 23.08 2.32 -6.40
N VAL A 65 22.19 1.71 -5.60
CA VAL A 65 20.82 1.41 -6.02
C VAL A 65 20.01 2.69 -6.26
N GLU A 66 20.20 3.72 -5.43
CA GLU A 66 19.59 5.05 -5.63
C GLU A 66 20.01 5.65 -6.97
N MET A 67 21.30 5.61 -7.32
CA MET A 67 21.79 6.09 -8.62
C MET A 67 21.22 5.28 -9.81
N MET A 68 21.02 3.97 -9.62
CA MET A 68 20.38 3.12 -10.63
C MET A 68 18.89 3.43 -10.82
N ILE A 69 18.19 3.84 -9.76
CA ILE A 69 16.82 4.34 -9.85
C ILE A 69 16.81 5.67 -10.61
N ASP A 70 17.72 6.59 -10.32
CA ASP A 70 17.80 7.87 -11.03
C ASP A 70 18.04 7.68 -12.55
N ASP A 71 18.93 6.75 -12.95
CA ASP A 71 19.10 6.36 -14.37
C ASP A 71 17.83 5.73 -14.96
N HIS A 72 17.11 4.90 -14.19
CA HIS A 72 15.84 4.33 -14.63
C HIS A 72 14.77 5.42 -14.86
N ILE A 73 14.63 6.37 -13.94
CA ILE A 73 13.70 7.51 -14.08
C ILE A 73 14.02 8.32 -15.34
N ALA A 74 15.31 8.58 -15.60
CA ALA A 74 15.72 9.34 -16.79
C ALA A 74 15.37 8.65 -18.11
N ARG A 75 15.28 7.32 -18.11
CA ARG A 75 15.04 6.50 -19.32
C ARG A 75 13.59 6.01 -19.47
N GLN A 76 12.82 5.93 -18.38
CA GLN A 76 11.48 5.30 -18.41
C GLN A 76 10.47 6.04 -19.30
N ASN A 77 10.70 7.32 -19.60
CA ASN A 77 9.86 8.14 -20.49
C ASN A 77 10.46 8.31 -21.89
N GLN A 78 11.56 7.63 -22.20
CA GLN A 78 12.20 7.68 -23.52
C GLN A 78 11.80 6.45 -24.32
N ASP A 79 11.47 6.62 -25.61
CA ASP A 79 11.32 5.53 -26.56
C ASP A 79 12.69 4.94 -26.96
N SER A 80 13.48 4.55 -25.97
CA SER A 80 14.77 3.89 -26.17
C SER A 80 14.55 2.39 -26.32
N PRO A 81 15.13 1.73 -27.34
CA PRO A 81 15.06 0.28 -27.48
C PRO A 81 15.87 -0.45 -26.40
N ILE A 82 16.76 0.26 -25.69
CA ILE A 82 17.62 -0.30 -24.66
C ILE A 82 17.07 0.09 -23.27
N PRO A 83 16.70 -0.89 -22.43
CA PRO A 83 16.22 -0.63 -21.07
C PRO A 83 17.34 -0.08 -20.17
N SER A 84 16.98 0.59 -19.07
CA SER A 84 17.96 1.00 -18.06
C SER A 84 18.67 -0.21 -17.44
N LYS A 85 19.83 0.01 -16.81
CA LYS A 85 20.56 -1.08 -16.12
C LYS A 85 19.68 -1.77 -15.08
N LEU A 86 18.87 -0.99 -14.34
CA LEU A 86 17.91 -1.54 -13.39
C LEU A 86 16.84 -2.37 -14.08
N GLY A 87 16.28 -1.90 -15.20
CA GLY A 87 15.29 -2.65 -15.98
C GLY A 87 15.84 -3.95 -16.57
N MET A 88 17.13 -4.01 -16.90
CA MET A 88 17.78 -5.27 -17.33
C MET A 88 17.92 -6.28 -16.18
N LEU A 89 18.26 -5.80 -14.98
CA LEU A 89 18.52 -6.65 -13.81
C LEU A 89 17.23 -7.09 -13.11
N VAL A 90 16.24 -6.21 -13.06
CA VAL A 90 14.93 -6.43 -12.45
C VAL A 90 13.84 -5.95 -13.41
N PRO A 91 13.47 -6.75 -14.43
CA PRO A 91 12.47 -6.34 -15.43
C PRO A 91 11.08 -6.02 -14.87
N THR A 92 10.78 -6.52 -13.68
CA THR A 92 9.52 -6.26 -12.96
C THR A 92 9.59 -5.02 -12.07
N ALA A 93 10.72 -4.30 -12.03
CA ALA A 93 10.78 -3.01 -11.36
C ALA A 93 9.84 -2.05 -12.09
N GLY A 94 8.80 -1.59 -11.37
CA GLY A 94 7.86 -0.63 -11.90
C GLY A 94 8.50 0.73 -12.16
N PRO A 95 7.77 1.67 -12.77
CA PRO A 95 8.25 3.04 -12.92
C PRO A 95 8.49 3.67 -11.54
N PHE A 96 9.48 4.57 -11.47
CA PHE A 96 9.74 5.37 -10.30
C PHE A 96 9.34 6.83 -10.58
N PHE A 97 8.53 7.42 -9.71
CA PHE A 97 8.00 8.78 -9.93
C PHE A 97 8.81 9.88 -9.23
N THR A 98 9.77 9.49 -8.40
CA THR A 98 10.62 10.40 -7.64
C THR A 98 11.94 9.73 -7.29
N ARG A 99 12.98 10.54 -7.07
CA ARG A 99 14.25 10.07 -6.52
C ARG A 99 14.03 9.50 -5.12
N LEU A 100 14.65 8.37 -4.84
CA LEU A 100 14.56 7.70 -3.53
C LEU A 100 15.91 7.85 -2.79
N PRO A 101 15.99 8.64 -1.70
CA PRO A 101 17.21 8.80 -0.90
C PRO A 101 17.50 7.54 -0.06
N LEU A 102 17.84 6.44 -0.71
CA LEU A 102 17.96 5.11 -0.09
C LEU A 102 19.08 5.05 0.93
N GLU A 103 20.21 5.72 0.70
CA GLU A 103 21.30 5.76 1.67
C GLU A 103 20.85 6.42 2.99
N ALA A 104 20.20 7.59 2.88
CA ALA A 104 19.68 8.32 4.04
C ALA A 104 18.59 7.52 4.76
N ALA A 105 17.70 6.88 4.00
CA ALA A 105 16.65 6.01 4.53
C ALA A 105 17.23 4.78 5.25
N PHE A 106 18.27 4.16 4.69
CA PHE A 106 18.98 3.06 5.33
C PHE A 106 19.61 3.51 6.64
N LYS A 107 20.38 4.60 6.65
CA LYS A 107 20.99 5.15 7.87
C LYS A 107 19.95 5.44 8.94
N TYR A 108 18.77 5.95 8.56
CA TYR A 108 17.67 6.17 9.49
C TYR A 108 17.12 4.87 10.09
N GLN A 109 16.88 3.84 9.26
CA GLN A 109 16.37 2.56 9.73
C GLN A 109 17.39 1.80 10.57
N ASP A 110 18.66 1.84 10.18
CA ASP A 110 19.74 1.16 10.88
C ASP A 110 19.95 1.73 12.29
N ARG A 111 19.86 3.05 12.47
CA ARG A 111 19.90 3.68 13.82
C ARG A 111 18.81 3.17 14.77
N LYS A 112 17.67 2.73 14.22
CA LYS A 112 16.52 2.26 15.00
C LYS A 112 16.50 0.74 15.20
N ARG A 113 17.03 -0.01 14.23
CA ARG A 113 16.87 -1.46 14.12
C ARG A 113 18.17 -2.24 14.18
N TYR A 114 19.29 -1.54 14.23
CA TYR A 114 20.62 -2.11 14.37
C TYR A 114 20.86 -3.25 13.36
N ILE A 115 20.46 -3.04 12.11
CA ILE A 115 20.56 -4.01 11.00
C ILE A 115 22.03 -4.42 10.81
N SER A 116 22.93 -3.43 10.81
CA SER A 116 24.38 -3.61 10.65
C SER A 116 25.05 -4.30 11.85
N CYS A 117 24.42 -4.27 13.02
CA CYS A 117 24.93 -4.90 14.23
C CYS A 117 24.67 -6.41 14.26
N ARG A 118 23.80 -6.93 13.39
CA ARG A 118 23.43 -8.36 13.40
C ARG A 118 24.60 -9.22 12.94
N ARG A 119 24.76 -10.39 13.56
CA ARG A 119 25.84 -11.36 13.29
C ARG A 119 25.36 -12.74 12.88
N TYR A 120 24.11 -13.07 13.20
CA TYR A 120 23.55 -14.39 12.91
C TYR A 120 22.36 -14.34 11.96
N VAL A 121 21.82 -13.13 11.70
CA VAL A 121 20.64 -12.93 10.88
C VAL A 121 20.92 -11.82 9.87
N ALA A 122 20.89 -12.16 8.59
CA ALA A 122 21.06 -11.23 7.49
C ALA A 122 19.91 -10.20 7.42
N PRO A 123 20.09 -9.07 6.74
CA PRO A 123 18.98 -8.18 6.39
C PRO A 123 17.84 -8.95 5.72
N SER A 124 16.63 -8.80 6.27
CA SER A 124 15.43 -9.49 5.79
C SER A 124 14.72 -8.70 4.70
N PHE A 125 13.75 -9.35 4.04
CA PHE A 125 12.84 -8.68 3.09
C PHE A 125 12.15 -7.48 3.74
N ASN A 126 11.75 -7.62 5.01
CA ASN A 126 11.08 -6.56 5.76
C ASN A 126 12.02 -5.41 6.11
N ASP A 127 13.31 -5.66 6.33
CA ASP A 127 14.28 -4.58 6.55
C ASP A 127 14.41 -3.72 5.29
N VAL A 128 14.55 -4.34 4.12
CA VAL A 128 14.61 -3.64 2.82
C VAL A 128 13.30 -2.90 2.53
N ARG A 129 12.14 -3.54 2.76
CA ARG A 129 10.82 -2.90 2.65
C ARG A 129 10.73 -1.63 3.49
N LEU A 130 11.22 -1.67 4.73
CA LEU A 130 11.19 -0.50 5.62
C LEU A 130 12.12 0.62 5.16
N VAL A 131 13.29 0.28 4.60
CA VAL A 131 14.19 1.26 3.98
C VAL A 131 13.51 1.94 2.80
N LEU A 132 12.92 1.17 1.87
CA LEU A 132 12.20 1.70 0.72
C LEU A 132 11.01 2.58 1.12
N ASN A 133 10.20 2.14 2.09
CA ASN A 133 9.09 2.94 2.62
C ASN A 133 9.60 4.27 3.20
N SER A 134 10.74 4.25 3.89
CA SER A 134 11.32 5.46 4.47
C SER A 134 11.85 6.41 3.41
N ALA A 135 12.48 5.87 2.35
CA ALA A 135 12.97 6.67 1.24
C ALA A 135 11.82 7.35 0.50
N GLN A 136 10.72 6.63 0.23
CA GLN A 136 9.52 7.20 -0.39
C GLN A 136 8.92 8.32 0.48
N ILE A 137 8.80 8.11 1.80
CA ILE A 137 8.32 9.15 2.72
C ILE A 137 9.27 10.36 2.70
N MET A 138 10.59 10.15 2.82
CA MET A 138 11.59 11.23 2.78
C MET A 138 11.53 12.03 1.48
N ALA A 139 11.25 11.37 0.35
CA ALA A 139 11.15 12.01 -0.95
C ALA A 139 9.92 12.94 -1.08
N VAL A 140 8.81 12.62 -0.40
CA VAL A 140 7.55 13.38 -0.50
C VAL A 140 7.32 14.37 0.65
N THR A 141 8.08 14.26 1.75
CA THR A 141 7.93 15.15 2.92
C THR A 141 8.41 16.58 2.69
N ASN A 142 9.04 16.90 1.56
CA ASN A 142 9.46 18.26 1.20
C ASN A 142 8.29 19.12 0.64
N GLY A 143 7.04 18.80 0.99
CA GLY A 143 5.84 19.59 0.65
C GLY A 143 5.23 19.31 -0.72
N THR A 144 5.64 18.23 -1.41
CA THR A 144 5.14 17.90 -2.75
C THR A 144 3.91 16.99 -2.74
N LEU A 145 3.60 16.37 -1.60
CA LEU A 145 2.45 15.46 -1.47
C LEU A 145 1.13 16.23 -1.54
N GLN A 146 0.32 15.94 -2.55
CA GLN A 146 -1.00 16.56 -2.74
C GLN A 146 -2.17 15.60 -2.45
N LEU A 147 -1.93 14.29 -2.57
CA LEU A 147 -2.93 13.24 -2.40
C LEU A 147 -2.32 12.04 -1.71
N ALA A 148 -2.97 11.55 -0.66
CA ALA A 148 -2.68 10.28 -0.01
C ALA A 148 -3.88 9.35 -0.18
N THR A 149 -3.66 8.19 -0.82
CA THR A 149 -4.71 7.18 -1.01
C THR A 149 -4.51 6.03 -0.04
N PHE A 150 -5.60 5.54 0.54
CA PHE A 150 -5.63 4.44 1.50
C PHE A 150 -6.53 3.32 0.99
N ASP A 151 -6.04 2.09 1.08
CA ASP A 151 -6.88 0.90 0.93
C ASP A 151 -7.65 0.69 2.24
N GLY A 152 -8.96 0.93 2.20
CA GLY A 152 -9.84 0.87 3.36
C GLY A 152 -9.84 -0.50 4.04
N ASP A 153 -9.79 -1.58 3.26
CA ASP A 153 -10.01 -2.94 3.74
C ASP A 153 -8.78 -3.50 4.49
N VAL A 154 -7.57 -3.05 4.13
CA VAL A 154 -6.31 -3.60 4.69
C VAL A 154 -5.59 -2.60 5.60
N THR A 155 -5.87 -1.29 5.48
CA THR A 155 -5.05 -0.25 6.17
C THR A 155 -5.81 0.59 7.18
N LEU A 156 -7.13 0.76 7.04
CA LEU A 156 -7.89 1.69 7.87
C LEU A 156 -8.63 1.01 9.03
N TYR A 157 -9.19 -0.17 8.79
CA TYR A 157 -9.89 -0.98 9.77
C TYR A 157 -9.58 -2.45 9.53
N GLU A 158 -9.64 -3.28 10.57
CA GLU A 158 -9.50 -4.73 10.40
C GLU A 158 -10.71 -5.30 9.64
N ASP A 159 -10.54 -6.43 8.92
CA ASP A 159 -11.63 -6.97 8.09
C ASP A 159 -12.94 -7.06 8.87
N GLY A 160 -13.98 -6.43 8.33
CA GLY A 160 -15.33 -6.46 8.88
C GLY A 160 -15.60 -5.46 10.01
N GLN A 161 -14.59 -4.74 10.50
CA GLN A 161 -14.74 -3.68 11.51
C GLN A 161 -15.06 -2.32 10.88
N ASN A 162 -15.30 -1.34 11.75
CA ASN A 162 -15.49 0.05 11.37
C ASN A 162 -14.33 0.90 11.92
N LEU A 163 -14.08 2.03 11.28
CA LEU A 163 -13.12 3.02 11.74
C LEU A 163 -13.74 3.84 12.88
N GLU A 164 -13.38 3.49 14.11
CA GLU A 164 -13.82 4.17 15.32
C GLU A 164 -13.06 5.49 15.55
N PRO A 165 -13.66 6.51 16.21
CA PRO A 165 -12.99 7.78 16.52
C PRO A 165 -11.70 7.63 17.33
N SER A 166 -11.62 6.58 18.16
CA SER A 166 -10.46 6.28 19.01
C SER A 166 -9.29 5.66 18.24
N SER A 167 -9.46 5.34 16.95
CA SER A 167 -8.43 4.71 16.14
C SER A 167 -7.20 5.62 16.01
N PRO A 168 -5.97 5.10 16.22
CA PRO A 168 -4.74 5.89 16.16
C PRO A 168 -4.43 6.44 14.76
N ILE A 169 -5.15 6.00 13.73
CA ILE A 169 -5.03 6.53 12.37
C ILE A 169 -5.84 7.83 12.18
N VAL A 170 -6.94 8.03 12.90
CA VAL A 170 -7.82 9.20 12.74
C VAL A 170 -7.04 10.50 12.96
N PRO A 171 -6.27 10.69 14.05
CA PRO A 171 -5.47 11.90 14.22
C PRO A 171 -4.43 12.12 13.10
N ARG A 172 -3.93 11.03 12.48
CA ARG A 172 -2.95 11.11 11.38
C ARG A 172 -3.63 11.58 10.08
N LEU A 173 -4.81 11.06 9.78
CA LEU A 173 -5.62 11.53 8.65
C LEU A 173 -6.02 13.00 8.83
N MET A 174 -6.42 13.39 10.03
CA MET A 174 -6.70 14.80 10.36
C MET A 174 -5.47 15.69 10.14
N HIS A 175 -4.26 15.22 10.47
CA HIS A 175 -3.03 15.96 10.19
C HIS A 175 -2.75 16.15 8.69
N LEU A 176 -3.05 15.15 7.86
CA LEU A 176 -2.96 15.27 6.41
C LEU A 176 -3.94 16.34 5.87
N LEU A 177 -5.20 16.30 6.30
CA LEU A 177 -6.21 17.28 5.90
C LEU A 177 -5.80 18.71 6.29
N ARG A 178 -5.32 18.91 7.53
CA ARG A 178 -4.78 20.20 8.01
C ARG A 178 -3.60 20.70 7.20
N SER A 179 -2.86 19.79 6.57
CA SER A 179 -1.71 20.10 5.72
C SER A 179 -2.13 20.29 4.25
N ASN A 180 -3.43 20.43 3.96
CA ASN A 180 -4.00 20.55 2.61
C ASN A 180 -3.71 19.34 1.70
N ILE A 181 -3.48 18.17 2.29
CA ILE A 181 -3.29 16.92 1.55
C ILE A 181 -4.66 16.27 1.36
N LYS A 182 -5.03 16.00 0.11
CA LYS A 182 -6.25 15.26 -0.23
C LYS A 182 -6.14 13.82 0.25
N ILE A 183 -7.25 13.26 0.71
CA ILE A 183 -7.34 11.87 1.16
C ILE A 183 -8.33 11.15 0.25
N GLY A 184 -7.85 10.11 -0.42
CA GLY A 184 -8.68 9.15 -1.14
C GLY A 184 -8.77 7.86 -0.33
N ILE A 185 -9.97 7.34 -0.07
CA ILE A 185 -10.15 6.02 0.53
C ILE A 185 -10.75 5.10 -0.53
N VAL A 186 -10.05 4.02 -0.87
CA VAL A 186 -10.51 3.02 -1.85
C VAL A 186 -10.88 1.74 -1.11
N THR A 187 -12.06 1.18 -1.36
CA THR A 187 -12.52 -0.07 -0.72
C THR A 187 -13.26 -0.96 -1.71
N ALA A 188 -13.09 -2.27 -1.58
CA ALA A 188 -13.85 -3.28 -2.31
C ALA A 188 -15.32 -3.35 -1.87
N ALA A 189 -15.68 -2.77 -0.72
CA ALA A 189 -17.06 -2.66 -0.29
C ALA A 189 -17.88 -1.83 -1.30
N GLY A 190 -18.72 -2.49 -2.09
CA GLY A 190 -19.61 -1.85 -3.07
C GLY A 190 -21.00 -1.61 -2.48
N TYR A 191 -21.18 -0.52 -1.74
CA TYR A 191 -22.50 0.02 -1.40
C TYR A 191 -22.92 1.05 -2.46
N THR A 192 -24.18 1.03 -2.88
CA THR A 192 -24.71 2.02 -3.83
C THR A 192 -25.07 3.34 -3.17
N THR A 193 -25.16 3.35 -1.84
CA THR A 193 -25.62 4.47 -1.02
C THR A 193 -24.61 4.84 0.07
N ALA A 194 -24.68 6.09 0.52
CA ALA A 194 -23.72 6.69 1.45
C ALA A 194 -23.73 6.08 2.87
N ASP A 195 -24.86 5.56 3.32
CA ASP A 195 -25.06 4.98 4.65
C ASP A 195 -24.12 3.80 4.93
N GLY A 196 -23.86 2.96 3.93
CA GLY A 196 -22.94 1.83 4.04
C GLY A 196 -21.50 2.28 4.30
N TYR A 197 -21.02 3.28 3.55
CA TYR A 197 -19.68 3.85 3.76
C TYR A 197 -19.60 4.63 5.07
N TYR A 198 -20.67 5.34 5.44
CA TYR A 198 -20.75 6.01 6.73
C TYR A 198 -20.60 5.01 7.88
N GLY A 199 -21.30 3.88 7.86
CA GLY A 199 -21.15 2.84 8.88
C GLY A 199 -19.68 2.42 9.08
N ARG A 200 -18.95 2.22 7.98
CA ARG A 200 -17.53 1.85 7.99
C ARG A 200 -16.59 2.98 8.43
N LEU A 201 -16.92 4.24 8.15
CA LEU A 201 -16.00 5.38 8.27
C LEU A 201 -16.46 6.45 9.27
N HIS A 202 -17.53 6.19 10.04
CA HIS A 202 -18.19 7.17 10.90
C HIS A 202 -17.20 7.87 11.86
N GLY A 203 -16.22 7.15 12.40
CA GLY A 203 -15.24 7.74 13.31
C GLY A 203 -14.39 8.84 12.67
N LEU A 204 -14.03 8.70 11.40
CA LEU A 204 -13.34 9.76 10.65
C LEU A 204 -14.31 10.87 10.26
N LEU A 205 -15.49 10.52 9.71
CA LEU A 205 -16.45 11.49 9.18
C LEU A 205 -16.98 12.44 10.27
N GLU A 206 -17.31 11.90 11.44
CA GLU A 206 -17.78 12.69 12.58
C GLU A 206 -16.65 13.50 13.21
N THR A 207 -15.40 13.00 13.19
CA THR A 207 -14.23 13.78 13.63
C THR A 207 -14.00 15.00 12.71
N ILE A 208 -14.12 14.83 11.39
CA ILE A 208 -14.04 15.94 10.42
C ILE A 208 -15.19 16.93 10.63
N ALA A 209 -16.41 16.42 10.82
CA ALA A 209 -17.59 17.26 11.03
C ALA A 209 -17.45 18.13 12.30
N ALA A 210 -17.05 17.53 13.41
CA ALA A 210 -16.89 18.20 14.70
C ALA A 210 -15.63 19.08 14.79
N SER A 211 -14.65 18.89 13.89
CA SER A 211 -13.39 19.64 13.94
C SER A 211 -13.60 21.14 13.71
N THR A 212 -13.02 21.94 14.60
CA THR A 212 -12.84 23.39 14.48
C THR A 212 -11.47 23.77 13.93
N GLU A 213 -10.56 22.79 13.78
CA GLU A 213 -9.19 22.99 13.25
C GLU A 213 -9.14 22.97 11.72
N LEU A 214 -10.13 22.34 11.07
CA LEU A 214 -10.21 22.25 9.62
C LEU A 214 -11.11 23.37 9.08
N ASP A 215 -10.61 24.11 8.10
CA ASP A 215 -11.43 25.01 7.31
C ASP A 215 -12.38 24.22 6.36
N PRO A 216 -13.42 24.87 5.80
CA PRO A 216 -14.37 24.19 4.91
C PRO A 216 -13.74 23.52 3.67
N VAL A 217 -12.65 24.07 3.14
CA VAL A 217 -11.94 23.52 1.97
C VAL A 217 -11.19 22.26 2.37
N GLN A 218 -10.54 22.28 3.54
CA GLN A 218 -9.84 21.13 4.09
C GLN A 218 -10.78 19.98 4.42
N LYS A 219 -12.01 20.25 4.88
CA LYS A 219 -13.02 19.20 5.09
C LYS A 219 -13.42 18.51 3.78
N GLN A 220 -13.47 19.26 2.68
CA GLN A 220 -13.81 18.74 1.34
C GLN A 220 -12.69 17.93 0.69
N ASN A 221 -11.49 17.90 1.27
CA ASN A 221 -10.35 17.15 0.74
C ASN A 221 -10.46 15.62 0.95
N LEU A 222 -11.58 15.11 1.45
CA LEU A 222 -11.85 13.68 1.60
C LEU A 222 -12.78 13.15 0.50
N VAL A 223 -12.34 12.07 -0.16
CA VAL A 223 -13.10 11.34 -1.18
C VAL A 223 -13.04 9.83 -0.89
N ILE A 224 -14.15 9.12 -1.13
CA ILE A 224 -14.25 7.66 -1.00
C ILE A 224 -14.62 7.03 -2.33
N MET A 225 -13.80 6.09 -2.79
CA MET A 225 -14.04 5.22 -3.94
C MET A 225 -14.46 3.83 -3.44
N GLY A 226 -15.73 3.51 -3.61
CA GLY A 226 -16.31 2.24 -3.23
C GLY A 226 -16.50 1.28 -4.39
N GLY A 227 -16.60 -0.01 -4.06
CA GLY A 227 -16.65 -1.09 -5.05
C GLY A 227 -15.44 -1.07 -5.97
N GLU A 228 -14.24 -0.84 -5.41
CA GLU A 228 -12.95 -0.65 -6.08
C GLU A 228 -12.88 0.60 -6.96
N ALA A 229 -13.75 0.72 -7.95
CA ALA A 229 -13.78 1.83 -8.92
C ALA A 229 -15.20 2.11 -9.45
N ASN A 230 -16.25 1.88 -8.64
CA ASN A 230 -17.64 1.93 -9.12
C ASN A 230 -18.47 3.08 -8.55
N TYR A 231 -18.21 3.49 -7.30
CA TYR A 231 -19.01 4.51 -6.64
C TYR A 231 -18.10 5.55 -5.98
N LEU A 232 -18.23 6.80 -6.39
CA LEU A 232 -17.45 7.90 -5.83
C LEU A 232 -18.32 8.75 -4.91
N PHE A 233 -17.82 9.03 -3.71
CA PHE A 233 -18.45 9.90 -2.72
C PHE A 233 -17.48 10.98 -2.26
N GLU A 234 -17.98 12.19 -2.13
CA GLU A 234 -17.25 13.31 -1.54
C GLU A 234 -17.80 13.64 -0.15
N TYR A 235 -16.96 14.24 0.69
CA TYR A 235 -17.41 14.76 1.97
C TYR A 235 -18.41 15.91 1.80
N SER A 236 -19.55 15.83 2.48
CA SER A 236 -20.58 16.86 2.47
C SER A 236 -21.18 17.06 3.86
N GLN A 237 -20.88 18.21 4.47
CA GLN A 237 -21.34 18.54 5.83
C GLN A 237 -22.87 18.49 5.98
N SER A 238 -23.61 18.89 4.94
CA SER A 238 -25.08 18.96 4.96
C SER A 238 -25.75 17.61 4.70
N SER A 239 -25.01 16.61 4.20
CA SER A 239 -25.56 15.27 3.97
C SER A 239 -25.80 14.53 5.29
N PRO A 240 -26.91 13.77 5.44
CA PRO A 240 -27.19 12.96 6.64
C PRO A 240 -26.07 12.00 7.02
N HIS A 241 -25.33 11.51 6.04
CA HIS A 241 -24.23 10.55 6.20
C HIS A 241 -22.86 11.19 5.99
N ARG A 242 -22.78 12.53 5.98
CA ARG A 242 -21.58 13.31 5.70
C ARG A 242 -20.94 13.05 4.33
N LEU A 243 -21.67 12.36 3.45
CA LEU A 243 -21.20 11.92 2.14
C LEU A 243 -22.25 12.21 1.08
N ALA A 244 -21.82 12.75 -0.05
CA ALA A 244 -22.65 12.96 -1.24
C ALA A 244 -22.10 12.14 -2.41
N PRO A 245 -22.95 11.43 -3.18
CA PRO A 245 -22.50 10.71 -4.36
C PRO A 245 -22.08 11.68 -5.47
N VAL A 246 -20.95 11.40 -6.12
CA VAL A 246 -20.46 12.16 -7.28
C VAL A 246 -20.96 11.49 -8.56
N PRO A 247 -21.67 12.22 -9.45
CA PRO A 247 -22.18 11.65 -10.70
C PRO A 247 -21.07 11.03 -11.55
N ARG A 248 -21.31 9.82 -12.06
CA ARG A 248 -20.33 9.04 -12.85
C ARG A 248 -19.74 9.83 -14.02
N SER A 249 -20.54 10.67 -14.69
CA SER A 249 -20.08 11.51 -15.80
C SER A 249 -18.97 12.50 -15.44
N GLN A 250 -18.72 12.76 -14.16
CA GLN A 250 -17.69 13.71 -13.71
C GLN A 250 -16.32 13.06 -13.48
N TRP A 251 -16.25 11.73 -13.35
CA TRP A 251 -15.03 11.05 -12.90
C TRP A 251 -14.67 9.75 -13.62
N LEU A 252 -15.58 9.16 -14.40
CA LEU A 252 -15.22 8.02 -15.24
C LEU A 252 -14.14 8.40 -16.25
N THR A 253 -13.14 7.54 -16.42
CA THR A 253 -12.19 7.68 -17.52
C THR A 253 -12.89 7.38 -18.86
N PRO A 254 -12.34 7.85 -20.00
CA PRO A 254 -12.89 7.52 -21.32
C PRO A 254 -13.04 6.02 -21.55
N GLU A 255 -12.09 5.22 -21.04
CA GLU A 255 -12.12 3.75 -21.14
C GLU A 255 -13.28 3.17 -20.32
N MET A 256 -13.46 3.62 -19.07
CA MET A 256 -14.56 3.16 -18.22
C MET A 256 -15.93 3.55 -18.78
N ALA A 257 -16.03 4.76 -19.35
CA ALA A 257 -17.25 5.25 -19.98
C ALA A 257 -17.62 4.46 -21.24
N GLY A 258 -16.64 3.83 -21.89
CA GLY A 258 -16.84 2.97 -23.06
C GLY A 258 -17.37 1.57 -22.74
N TRP A 259 -17.41 1.16 -21.47
CA TRP A 259 -17.92 -0.18 -21.09
C TRP A 259 -19.44 -0.27 -21.25
N SER A 260 -19.90 -1.26 -22.00
CA SER A 260 -21.33 -1.49 -22.18
C SER A 260 -21.93 -2.24 -20.98
N GLU A 261 -23.18 -1.93 -20.63
CA GLU A 261 -23.89 -2.65 -19.57
C GLU A 261 -24.09 -4.14 -19.92
N SER A 262 -24.20 -4.47 -21.21
CA SER A 262 -24.28 -5.86 -21.67
C SER A 262 -23.00 -6.64 -21.41
N ASP A 263 -21.83 -6.06 -21.65
CA ASP A 263 -20.55 -6.73 -21.42
C ASP A 263 -20.32 -6.95 -19.92
N ILE A 264 -20.69 -5.96 -19.11
CA ILE A 264 -20.59 -6.06 -17.65
C ILE A 264 -21.53 -7.15 -17.12
N SER A 265 -22.78 -7.20 -17.61
CA SER A 265 -23.70 -8.28 -17.25
C SER A 265 -23.15 -9.64 -17.65
N ALA A 266 -22.66 -9.79 -18.89
CA ALA A 266 -22.12 -11.05 -19.39
C ALA A 266 -20.94 -11.55 -18.56
N LEU A 267 -20.01 -10.66 -18.18
CA LEU A 267 -18.90 -11.01 -17.30
C LEU A 267 -19.39 -11.50 -15.94
N LEU A 268 -20.32 -10.78 -15.33
CA LEU A 268 -20.85 -11.13 -14.03
C LEU A 268 -21.68 -12.44 -14.09
N ASP A 269 -22.35 -12.75 -15.20
CA ASP A 269 -23.10 -13.99 -15.40
C ASP A 269 -22.18 -15.22 -15.51
N VAL A 270 -21.03 -15.06 -16.15
CA VAL A 270 -19.96 -16.08 -16.17
C VAL A 270 -19.45 -16.31 -14.74
N ALA A 271 -19.15 -15.23 -14.00
CA ALA A 271 -18.67 -15.33 -12.62
C ALA A 271 -19.72 -15.94 -11.68
N GLU A 272 -20.99 -15.57 -11.84
CA GLU A 272 -22.11 -16.14 -11.09
C GLU A 272 -22.24 -17.65 -11.34
N THR A 273 -22.18 -18.08 -12.59
CA THR A 273 -22.23 -19.49 -12.96
C THR A 273 -21.09 -20.26 -12.31
N ALA A 274 -19.85 -19.76 -12.40
CA ALA A 274 -18.70 -20.39 -11.78
C ALA A 274 -18.82 -20.50 -10.25
N LEU A 275 -19.35 -19.47 -9.59
CA LEU A 275 -19.58 -19.49 -8.13
C LEU A 275 -20.69 -20.45 -7.72
N ARG A 276 -21.78 -20.56 -8.50
CA ARG A 276 -22.84 -21.56 -8.26
C ARG A 276 -22.31 -22.98 -8.39
N ASP A 277 -21.51 -23.23 -9.42
CA ASP A 277 -20.87 -24.52 -9.64
C ASP A 277 -19.93 -24.87 -8.49
N CYS A 278 -19.18 -23.89 -7.99
CA CYS A 278 -18.31 -24.02 -6.81
C CYS A 278 -19.09 -24.40 -5.54
N ILE A 279 -20.18 -23.68 -5.22
CA ILE A 279 -21.07 -23.99 -4.07
C ILE A 279 -21.57 -25.42 -4.16
N ARG A 280 -22.08 -25.82 -5.33
CA ARG A 280 -22.65 -27.16 -5.55
C ARG A 280 -21.59 -28.26 -5.47
N SER A 281 -20.48 -28.10 -6.20
CA SER A 281 -19.44 -29.13 -6.31
C SER A 281 -18.70 -29.38 -4.99
N MET A 282 -18.60 -28.37 -4.13
CA MET A 282 -17.96 -28.50 -2.81
C MET A 282 -18.97 -28.58 -1.65
N ASN A 283 -20.27 -28.61 -1.94
CA ASN A 283 -21.36 -28.63 -0.95
C ASN A 283 -21.17 -27.57 0.15
N LEU A 284 -20.87 -26.33 -0.27
CA LEU A 284 -20.59 -25.23 0.66
C LEU A 284 -21.88 -24.74 1.35
N PRO A 285 -21.89 -24.53 2.67
CA PRO A 285 -22.97 -23.82 3.37
C PRO A 285 -22.84 -22.32 3.13
N ALA A 286 -23.17 -21.90 1.90
CA ALA A 286 -23.00 -20.55 1.43
C ALA A 286 -24.08 -20.18 0.42
N ARG A 287 -24.45 -18.90 0.41
CA ARG A 287 -25.37 -18.30 -0.56
C ARG A 287 -24.67 -17.34 -1.49
N LEU A 288 -25.16 -17.27 -2.72
CA LEU A 288 -24.69 -16.32 -3.71
C LEU A 288 -25.37 -14.96 -3.52
N ILE A 289 -24.62 -13.88 -3.73
CA ILE A 289 -25.09 -12.50 -3.78
C ILE A 289 -24.66 -11.89 -5.10
N ARG A 290 -25.63 -11.33 -5.83
CA ARG A 290 -25.41 -10.57 -7.06
C ARG A 290 -25.75 -9.10 -6.83
N LYS A 291 -24.85 -8.23 -7.24
CA LYS A 291 -25.00 -6.77 -7.32
C LYS A 291 -24.90 -6.33 -8.79
N ASP A 292 -25.13 -5.04 -9.02
CA ASP A 292 -24.97 -4.36 -10.31
C ASP A 292 -23.53 -4.43 -10.86
N ARG A 293 -22.51 -4.41 -9.98
CA ARG A 293 -21.09 -4.40 -10.37
C ARG A 293 -20.25 -5.52 -9.78
N ALA A 294 -20.86 -6.45 -9.05
CA ALA A 294 -20.14 -7.52 -8.37
C ALA A 294 -21.01 -8.77 -8.18
N VAL A 295 -20.35 -9.92 -8.09
CA VAL A 295 -20.95 -11.17 -7.64
C VAL A 295 -20.02 -11.82 -6.62
N GLY A 296 -20.60 -12.42 -5.59
CA GLY A 296 -19.84 -13.08 -4.54
C GLY A 296 -20.65 -14.15 -3.83
N ILE A 297 -19.98 -14.92 -3.00
CA ILE A 297 -20.60 -15.91 -2.11
C ILE A 297 -20.37 -15.48 -0.68
N ILE A 298 -21.37 -15.67 0.18
CA ILE A 298 -21.20 -15.48 1.62
C ILE A 298 -21.60 -16.75 2.37
N PRO A 299 -20.97 -17.06 3.51
CA PRO A 299 -21.43 -18.13 4.38
C PRO A 299 -22.88 -17.90 4.83
N ASP A 300 -23.61 -18.98 5.05
CA ASP A 300 -24.93 -18.95 5.68
C ASP A 300 -24.86 -18.59 7.18
#